data_AF-A0A5N7ZP81-F1
#
_entry.id   AF-A0A5N7ZP81-F1
#
_cell.length_a   1.000
_cell.length_b   1.000
_cell.length_c   1.000
_cell.angle_alpha   90.00
_cell.angle_beta   90.00
_cell.angle_gamma   90.00
#
_symmetry.space_group_name_H-M   'P 1'
#
loop_
_entity.id
_entity.type
_entity.pdbx_description
1 polymer ?
#
loop_
_entity_poly.entity_id
_entity_poly.type
_entity_poly.pdbx_seq_one_letter_code
_entity_poly.pdbx_strand_id
1 'polypeptide(L)'
;MTTTTVEHFADSPQIQRRDWKIITLIGAAHSCSHFFQLVFPTLFIALNTEFGFSYSQLGLLVAIFFVASGIGQASSGFIVDRIGPTPVLRFGLASFVVAGVLIGLANGY
;
A
#
# COMPACT_ATOMS: atom_id res chain seq x y z
N MET A 1 -26.72 9.64 -39.20
CA MET A 1 -25.60 9.95 -38.29
C MET A 1 -26.22 10.50 -37.02
N THR A 2 -26.44 9.65 -36.01
CA THR A 2 -27.21 9.99 -34.80
C THR A 2 -26.21 10.37 -33.70
N THR A 3 -26.14 11.65 -33.38
CA THR A 3 -25.25 12.19 -32.34
C THR A 3 -25.85 11.89 -30.97
N THR A 4 -25.28 10.93 -30.25
CA THR A 4 -25.66 10.63 -28.86
C THR A 4 -25.14 11.74 -27.95
N THR A 5 -26.02 12.63 -27.50
CA THR A 5 -25.71 13.62 -26.46
C THR A 5 -25.58 12.88 -25.13
N VAL A 6 -24.37 12.77 -24.59
CA VAL A 6 -24.16 12.32 -23.21
C VAL A 6 -24.64 13.45 -22.31
N GLU A 7 -25.76 13.28 -21.61
CA GLU A 7 -26.20 14.23 -20.61
C GLU A 7 -25.16 14.28 -19.48
N HIS A 8 -24.51 15.43 -19.32
CA HIS A 8 -23.59 15.69 -18.22
C HIS A 8 -24.40 16.01 -16.97
N PHE A 9 -24.68 14.99 -16.15
CA PHE A 9 -25.25 15.18 -14.83
C PHE A 9 -24.20 15.81 -13.93
N ALA A 10 -24.42 17.05 -13.50
CA ALA A 10 -23.56 17.70 -12.51
C ALA A 10 -23.62 16.92 -11.19
N ASP A 11 -22.45 16.56 -10.64
CA ASP A 11 -22.39 15.85 -9.36
C ASP A 11 -23.04 16.68 -8.26
N SER A 12 -23.92 16.05 -7.49
CA SER A 12 -24.48 16.70 -6.31
C SER A 12 -23.37 16.95 -5.27
N PRO A 13 -23.46 18.01 -4.44
CA PRO A 13 -22.49 18.29 -3.40
C PRO A 13 -22.22 17.09 -2.45
N GLN A 14 -23.21 16.21 -2.28
CA GLN A 14 -23.12 14.98 -1.50
C GLN A 14 -22.22 13.94 -2.15
N ILE A 15 -22.30 13.75 -3.47
CA ILE A 15 -21.43 12.84 -4.23
C ILE A 15 -19.99 13.35 -4.15
N GLN A 16 -19.76 14.64 -4.41
CA GLN A 16 -18.42 15.24 -4.33
C GLN A 16 -17.78 15.06 -2.95
N ARG A 17 -18.53 15.30 -1.86
CA ARG A 17 -18.02 15.10 -0.49
C ARG A 17 -17.65 13.65 -0.21
N ARG A 18 -18.42 12.69 -0.74
CA ARG A 18 -18.14 11.26 -0.58
C ARG A 18 -16.87 10.88 -1.35
N ASP A 19 -16.73 11.37 -2.57
CA ASP A 19 -15.59 11.04 -3.43
C ASP A 19 -14.29 11.60 -2.86
N TRP A 20 -14.29 12.84 -2.38
CA TRP A 20 -13.15 13.40 -1.65
C TRP A 20 -12.74 12.55 -0.44
N LYS A 21 -13.71 12.07 0.35
CA LYS A 21 -13.40 11.18 1.48
C LYS A 21 -12.73 9.89 1.02
N ILE A 22 -13.23 9.28 -0.05
CA ILE A 22 -12.67 8.02 -0.59
C ILE A 22 -11.26 8.27 -1.15
N ILE A 23 -11.08 9.33 -1.93
CA ILE A 23 -9.79 9.72 -2.51
C ILE A 23 -8.78 9.99 -1.41
N THR A 24 -9.12 10.78 -0.39
CA THR A 24 -8.21 11.07 0.72
C THR A 24 -7.88 9.82 1.52
N LEU A 25 -8.86 8.93 1.78
CA LEU A 25 -8.63 7.69 2.52
C LEU A 25 -7.67 6.75 1.76
N ILE A 26 -7.92 6.53 0.47
CA ILE A 26 -7.09 5.68 -0.38
C ILE A 26 -5.71 6.32 -0.56
N GLY A 27 -5.66 7.63 -0.78
CA GLY A 27 -4.42 8.39 -0.89
C GLY A 27 -3.55 8.27 0.36
N ALA A 28 -4.13 8.37 1.56
CA ALA A 28 -3.40 8.18 2.81
C ALA A 28 -2.85 6.74 2.96
N ALA A 29 -3.66 5.72 2.64
CA ALA A 29 -3.21 4.33 2.67
C ALA A 29 -2.08 4.05 1.67
N HIS A 30 -2.18 4.66 0.48
CA HIS A 30 -1.16 4.57 -0.56
C HIS A 30 0.15 5.25 -0.15
N SER A 31 0.08 6.47 0.39
CA SER A 31 1.24 7.19 0.93
C SER A 31 1.93 6.40 2.05
N CYS A 32 1.17 5.72 2.91
CA CYS A 32 1.72 4.84 3.94
C CYS A 32 2.50 3.66 3.33
N SER A 33 1.94 3.03 2.28
CA SER A 33 2.64 1.96 1.54
C SER A 33 3.96 2.45 0.92
N HIS A 34 3.96 3.65 0.34
CA HIS A 34 5.17 4.28 -0.20
C HIS A 34 6.19 4.65 0.88
N PHE A 35 5.72 5.14 2.03
CA PHE A 35 6.60 5.41 3.16
C PHE A 35 7.39 4.15 3.57
N PHE A 36 6.72 3.00 3.71
CA PHE A 36 7.41 1.74 4.02
C PHE A 36 8.36 1.27 2.91
N GLN A 37 8.04 1.52 1.64
CA GLN A 37 8.98 1.23 0.54
C GLN A 37 10.25 2.09 0.64
N LEU A 38 10.09 3.36 0.97
CA LEU A 38 11.20 4.31 1.06
C LEU A 38 11.97 4.22 2.37
N VAL A 39 11.39 3.61 3.41
CA VAL A 39 12.08 3.41 4.69
C VAL A 39 13.21 2.38 4.59
N PHE A 40 13.10 1.38 3.71
CA PHE A 40 14.15 0.36 3.60
C PHE A 40 15.49 0.96 3.14
N PRO A 41 15.58 1.69 2.00
CA PRO A 41 16.83 2.30 1.59
C PRO A 41 17.43 3.26 2.61
N THR A 42 16.61 4.03 3.33
CA THR A 42 17.10 4.96 4.36
C THR A 42 17.66 4.23 5.57
N LEU A 43 17.17 3.04 5.88
CA LEU A 43 17.65 2.20 6.98
C LEU A 43 18.89 1.37 6.63
N PHE A 44 19.29 1.23 5.36
CA PHE A 44 20.42 0.37 4.96
C PHE A 44 21.72 0.70 5.71
N ILE A 45 22.03 2.00 5.87
CA ILE A 45 23.24 2.42 6.57
C ILE A 45 23.16 2.02 8.05
N ALA A 46 22.06 2.35 8.72
CA ALA A 46 21.86 2.02 10.13
C ALA A 46 21.92 0.51 10.37
N LEU A 47 21.23 -0.28 9.54
CA LEU A 47 21.19 -1.73 9.63
C LEU A 47 22.56 -2.37 9.35
N ASN A 48 23.33 -1.84 8.41
CA ASN A 48 24.70 -2.27 8.17
C ASN A 48 25.60 -1.97 9.38
N THR A 49 25.50 -0.78 9.97
CA THR A 49 26.35 -0.36 11.08
C THR A 49 26.02 -1.05 12.40
N GLU A 50 24.74 -1.30 12.68
CA GLU A 50 24.27 -1.82 13.97
C GLU A 50 24.26 -3.36 13.99
N PHE A 51 23.91 -3.99 12.86
CA PHE A 51 23.77 -5.45 12.77
C PHE A 51 24.80 -6.11 11.85
N GLY A 52 25.65 -5.35 11.16
CA GLY A 52 26.70 -5.90 10.30
C GLY A 52 26.21 -6.49 8.98
N PHE A 53 24.96 -6.21 8.56
CA PHE A 53 24.40 -6.79 7.34
C PHE A 53 25.14 -6.35 6.09
N SER A 54 25.41 -7.28 5.18
CA SER A 54 25.96 -6.94 3.86
C SER A 54 24.91 -6.24 2.99
N TYR A 55 25.35 -5.44 2.02
CA TYR A 55 24.45 -4.84 1.04
C TYR A 55 23.67 -5.88 0.23
N SER A 56 24.19 -7.11 0.06
CA SER A 56 23.45 -8.19 -0.59
C SER A 56 22.31 -8.74 0.27
N GLN A 57 22.50 -8.87 1.59
CA GLN A 57 21.43 -9.26 2.52
C GLN A 57 20.33 -8.20 2.58
N LEU A 58 20.71 -6.92 2.65
CA LEU A 58 19.78 -5.79 2.62
C LEU A 58 19.03 -5.71 1.29
N GLY A 59 19.72 -5.96 0.17
CA GLY A 59 19.10 -6.04 -1.15
C GLY A 59 18.10 -7.20 -1.26
N LEU A 60 18.42 -8.36 -0.68
CA LEU A 60 17.50 -9.50 -0.62
C LEU A 60 16.24 -9.19 0.22
N LEU A 61 16.39 -8.48 1.34
CA LEU A 61 15.27 -8.03 2.16
C LEU A 61 14.29 -7.17 1.35
N VAL A 62 14.81 -6.21 0.59
CA VAL A 62 14.00 -5.35 -0.29
C VAL A 62 13.37 -6.15 -1.43
N ALA A 63 14.09 -7.11 -2.01
CA ALA A 63 13.55 -7.98 -3.04
C ALA A 63 12.37 -8.81 -2.53
N ILE A 64 12.49 -9.42 -1.34
CA ILE A 64 11.41 -10.17 -0.69
C ILE A 64 10.20 -9.27 -0.47
N PHE A 65 10.41 -8.04 0.04
CA PHE A 65 9.34 -7.07 0.24
C PHE A 65 8.58 -6.77 -1.07
N PHE A 66 9.28 -6.51 -2.17
CA PHE A 66 8.64 -6.20 -3.46
C PHE A 66 7.99 -7.41 -4.12
N VAL A 67 8.56 -8.61 -3.99
CA VAL A 67 7.92 -9.84 -4.48
C VAL A 67 6.62 -10.11 -3.72
N ALA A 68 6.64 -10.02 -2.39
CA ALA A 68 5.44 -10.16 -1.56
C ALA A 68 4.39 -9.10 -1.92
N SER A 69 4.82 -7.85 -2.12
CA SER A 69 3.94 -6.75 -2.56
C SER A 69 3.33 -7.04 -3.93
N GLY A 70 4.11 -7.52 -4.90
CA GLY A 70 3.62 -7.85 -6.25
C GLY A 70 2.57 -8.95 -6.23
N ILE A 71 2.79 -10.01 -5.44
CA ILE A 71 1.81 -11.09 -5.23
C ILE A 71 0.55 -10.53 -4.57
N GLY A 72 0.70 -9.70 -3.54
CA GLY A 72 -0.40 -9.04 -2.85
C GLY A 72 -1.24 -8.17 -3.80
N GLN A 73 -0.59 -7.33 -4.63
CA GLN A 73 -1.28 -6.48 -5.60
C GLN A 73 -2.02 -7.31 -6.65
N ALA A 74 -1.36 -8.30 -7.25
CA ALA A 74 -1.97 -9.17 -8.27
C ALA A 74 -3.18 -9.91 -7.71
N SER A 75 -3.05 -10.54 -6.53
CA SER A 75 -4.15 -11.25 -5.88
C SER A 75 -5.27 -10.30 -5.43
N SER A 76 -4.93 -9.11 -4.91
CA SER A 76 -5.92 -8.13 -4.45
C SER A 76 -6.83 -7.66 -5.58
N GLY A 77 -6.32 -7.54 -6.82
CA GLY A 77 -7.12 -7.22 -8.01
C GLY A 77 -8.25 -8.24 -8.24
N PHE A 78 -7.94 -9.54 -8.15
CA PHE A 78 -8.97 -10.57 -8.31
C PHE A 78 -9.92 -10.66 -7.11
N ILE A 79 -9.43 -10.40 -5.91
CA ILE A 79 -10.24 -10.47 -4.68
C ILE A 79 -11.21 -9.29 -4.61
N VAL A 80 -10.77 -8.07 -4.96
CA VAL A 80 -11.62 -6.88 -4.93
C VAL A 80 -12.80 -7.02 -5.87
N ASP A 81 -12.61 -7.66 -7.02
CA ASP A 81 -13.68 -7.93 -7.98
C ASP A 81 -14.77 -8.85 -7.41
N ARG A 82 -14.44 -9.70 -6.42
CA ARG A 82 -15.38 -10.66 -5.82
C ARG A 82 -16.07 -10.16 -4.56
N ILE A 83 -15.33 -9.51 -3.66
CA ILE A 83 -15.84 -9.12 -2.32
C ILE A 83 -15.88 -7.60 -2.10
N GLY A 84 -15.53 -6.83 -3.13
CA GLY A 84 -15.49 -5.37 -3.09
C GLY A 84 -14.23 -4.79 -2.43
N PRO A 85 -14.02 -3.47 -2.54
CA PRO A 85 -12.75 -2.81 -2.16
C PRO A 85 -12.57 -2.63 -0.65
N THR A 86 -13.66 -2.51 0.11
CA THR A 86 -13.58 -2.18 1.54
C THR A 86 -12.93 -3.27 2.39
N PRO A 87 -13.28 -4.57 2.27
CA PRO A 87 -12.63 -5.63 3.04
C PRO A 87 -11.14 -5.76 2.70
N VAL A 88 -10.79 -5.63 1.41
CA VAL A 88 -9.42 -5.73 0.92
C VAL A 88 -8.56 -4.59 1.47
N LEU A 89 -9.06 -3.35 1.45
CA LEU A 89 -8.35 -2.19 1.99
C LEU A 89 -8.12 -2.33 3.51
N ARG A 90 -9.13 -2.79 4.26
CA ARG A 90 -9.00 -3.01 5.72
C ARG A 90 -7.96 -4.09 6.04
N PHE A 91 -7.96 -5.19 5.29
CA PHE A 91 -6.98 -6.25 5.44
C PHE A 91 -5.56 -5.76 5.15
N GLY A 92 -5.37 -4.98 4.07
CA GLY A 92 -4.08 -4.38 3.74
C GLY A 92 -3.57 -3.45 4.85
N LEU A 93 -4.44 -2.57 5.37
CA LEU A 93 -4.08 -1.67 6.47
C LEU A 93 -3.74 -2.42 7.76
N ALA A 94 -4.53 -3.45 8.12
CA ALA A 94 -4.24 -4.29 9.28
C ALA A 94 -2.89 -5.01 9.13
N SER A 95 -2.57 -5.49 7.92
CA SER A 95 -1.29 -6.13 7.62
C SER A 95 -0.11 -5.17 7.80
N PHE A 96 -0.24 -3.89 7.41
CA PHE A 96 0.79 -2.87 7.69
C PHE A 96 0.99 -2.63 9.18
N VAL A 97 -0.08 -2.53 9.96
CA VAL A 97 0.02 -2.37 11.42
C VAL A 97 0.74 -3.57 12.05
N VAL A 98 0.35 -4.79 11.68
CA VAL A 98 0.99 -6.02 12.17
C VAL A 98 2.47 -6.06 11.78
N ALA A 99 2.81 -5.75 10.53
CA ALA A 99 4.20 -5.71 10.07
C ALA A 99 5.03 -4.68 10.85
N GLY A 100 4.50 -3.47 11.06
CA GLY A 100 5.19 -2.44 11.84
C GLY A 100 5.44 -2.86 13.30
N VAL A 101 4.45 -3.51 13.94
CA VAL A 101 4.60 -4.05 15.29
C VAL A 101 5.66 -5.17 15.32
N LEU A 102 5.62 -6.11 14.37
CA LEU A 102 6.59 -7.20 14.29
C LEU A 102 8.02 -6.68 14.08
N ILE A 103 8.21 -5.67 13.22
CA ILE A 103 9.51 -5.01 13.03
C ILE A 103 9.97 -4.35 14.33
N GLY A 104 9.09 -3.63 15.03
CA GLY A 104 9.43 -2.96 16.29
C GLY A 104 9.73 -3.92 17.45
N LEU A 105 9.20 -5.14 17.41
CA LEU A 105 9.48 -6.20 18.39
C LEU A 105 10.65 -7.09 18.00
N ALA A 106 11.20 -6.95 16.79
CA ALA A 106 12.33 -7.74 16.35
C ALA A 106 13.58 -7.33 17.14
N ASN A 107 14.04 -8.21 18.03
CA ASN A 107 15.23 -8.00 18.88
C ASN A 107 16.52 -8.59 18.27
N GLY A 108 16.46 -9.04 17.01
CA GLY A 108 17.56 -9.67 16.27
C GLY A 108 17.02 -10.61 15.17
N TYR A 109 17.84 -10.83 14.14
CA TYR A 109 17.65 -11.84 13.09
C TYR A 109 18.71 -12.93 13.20
#